data_AF-A0A7G3GF21-F1
#
_entry.id   AF-A0A7G3GF21-F1
#
_cell.length_a   1.000
_cell.length_b   1.000
_cell.length_c   1.000
_cell.angle_alpha   90.00
_cell.angle_beta   90.00
_cell.angle_gamma   90.00
#
_symmetry.space_group_name_H-M   'P 1'
#
loop_
_entity.id
_entity.type
_entity.pdbx_description
1 polymer ?
#
loop_
_entity_poly.entity_id
_entity_poly.type
_entity_poly.pdbx_seq_one_letter_code
_entity_poly.pdbx_strand_id
1 'polypeptide(L)'
;MKIALLICSLCLSFAAGFLFARERAMQAQKKEVAVKIVRQQQSAEVALHALRKQQTAQQQRQVLQLEQLEQQFRDYREQLPQRIILPVAWRMQHDRATHLPASSPTAAPALNQAGATNDLAALSTVSLNYASCLSWREALEGWQQWYAIVSTQ
;
A
#
# COMPACT_ATOMS: atom_id res chain seq x y z
N MET A 1 -63.74 20.71 -40.99
CA MET A 1 -62.37 20.41 -41.48
C MET A 1 -61.29 21.35 -40.89
N LYS A 2 -61.47 22.67 -40.87
CA LYS A 2 -60.45 23.63 -40.39
C LYS A 2 -60.06 23.49 -38.91
N ILE A 3 -61.01 23.17 -38.02
CA ILE A 3 -60.75 23.00 -36.58
C ILE A 3 -59.87 21.77 -36.31
N ALA A 4 -60.11 20.65 -37.03
CA ALA A 4 -59.31 19.44 -36.88
C ALA A 4 -57.85 19.64 -37.31
N LEU A 5 -57.60 20.44 -38.37
CA LEU A 5 -56.26 20.80 -38.81
C LEU A 5 -55.51 21.66 -37.79
N LEU A 6 -56.21 22.61 -37.14
CA LEU A 6 -55.62 23.44 -36.08
C LEU A 6 -55.24 22.62 -34.85
N ILE A 7 -56.10 21.70 -34.42
CA ILE A 7 -55.81 20.80 -33.29
C ILE A 7 -54.61 19.91 -33.62
N CYS A 8 -54.57 19.33 -34.83
CA CYS A 8 -53.46 18.47 -35.25
C CYS A 8 -52.12 19.23 -35.29
N SER A 9 -52.13 20.47 -35.79
CA SER A 9 -50.96 21.36 -35.77
C SER A 9 -50.48 21.64 -34.34
N LEU A 10 -51.40 21.92 -33.42
CA LEU A 10 -51.07 22.19 -32.02
C LEU A 10 -50.48 20.96 -31.32
N CYS A 11 -51.06 19.77 -31.54
CA CYS A 11 -50.53 18.52 -31.02
C CYS A 11 -49.13 18.21 -31.56
N LEU A 12 -48.87 18.46 -32.85
CA LEU A 12 -47.55 18.25 -33.46
C LEU A 12 -46.50 19.22 -32.89
N SER A 13 -46.84 20.50 -32.74
CA SER A 13 -45.94 21.48 -32.13
C SER A 13 -45.63 21.16 -30.66
N PHE A 14 -46.65 20.71 -29.91
CA PHE A 14 -46.47 20.27 -28.52
C PHE A 14 -45.58 19.02 -28.43
N ALA A 15 -45.83 18.01 -29.25
CA ALA A 15 -45.04 16.78 -29.28
C ALA A 15 -43.57 17.06 -29.66
N ALA A 16 -43.34 17.91 -30.67
CA ALA A 16 -42.00 18.33 -31.07
C ALA A 16 -41.28 19.10 -29.95
N GLY A 17 -41.96 20.04 -29.28
CA GLY A 17 -41.42 20.77 -28.13
C GLY A 17 -41.08 19.86 -26.95
N PHE A 18 -41.93 18.88 -26.65
CA PHE A 18 -41.72 17.91 -25.58
C PHE A 18 -40.50 17.00 -25.85
N LEU A 19 -40.37 16.47 -27.07
CA LEU A 19 -39.21 15.65 -27.45
C LEU A 19 -37.91 16.46 -27.37
N PHE A 20 -37.91 17.69 -27.86
CA PHE A 20 -36.76 18.57 -27.81
C PHE A 20 -36.35 18.93 -26.37
N ALA A 21 -37.32 19.19 -25.49
CA ALA A 21 -37.07 19.43 -24.07
C ALA A 21 -36.50 18.18 -23.37
N ARG A 22 -37.03 16.99 -23.68
CA ARG A 22 -36.55 15.72 -23.14
C ARG A 22 -35.11 15.42 -23.57
N GLU A 23 -34.77 15.65 -24.83
CA GLU A 23 -33.39 15.47 -25.31
C GLU A 23 -32.42 16.43 -24.62
N ARG A 24 -32.80 17.70 -24.46
CA ARG A 24 -31.99 18.67 -23.71
C ARG A 24 -31.80 18.27 -22.25
N ALA A 25 -32.84 17.77 -21.58
CA ALA A 25 -32.76 17.28 -20.22
C ALA A 25 -31.81 16.07 -20.11
N MET A 26 -31.89 15.10 -21.04
CA MET A 26 -30.98 13.96 -21.08
C MET A 26 -29.54 14.37 -21.38
N GLN A 27 -29.32 15.35 -22.26
CA GLN A 27 -27.98 15.88 -22.53
C GLN A 27 -27.41 16.63 -21.31
N ALA A 28 -28.23 17.39 -20.60
CA ALA A 28 -27.81 18.06 -19.36
C ALA A 28 -27.43 17.04 -18.28
N GLN A 29 -28.25 15.99 -18.09
CA GLN A 29 -27.97 14.91 -17.15
C GLN A 29 -26.67 14.16 -17.51
N LYS A 30 -26.44 13.85 -18.79
CA LYS A 30 -25.20 13.22 -19.26
C LYS A 30 -23.98 14.09 -18.98
N LYS A 31 -24.07 15.40 -19.20
CA LYS A 31 -22.99 16.36 -18.90
C LYS A 31 -22.71 16.42 -17.40
N GLU A 32 -23.74 16.44 -16.56
CA GLU A 32 -23.56 16.46 -15.11
C GLU A 32 -22.89 15.19 -14.59
N VAL A 33 -23.31 14.02 -15.09
CA VAL A 33 -22.69 12.74 -14.76
C VAL A 33 -21.24 12.69 -15.24
N ALA A 34 -20.96 13.15 -16.47
CA ALA A 34 -19.59 13.22 -16.98
C ALA A 34 -18.70 14.14 -16.12
N VAL A 35 -19.21 15.30 -15.70
CA VAL A 35 -18.48 16.22 -14.81
C VAL A 35 -18.22 15.57 -13.44
N LYS A 36 -19.20 14.86 -12.87
CA LYS A 36 -19.03 14.12 -11.61
C LYS A 36 -17.95 13.03 -11.73
N ILE A 37 -17.98 12.24 -12.82
CA ILE A 37 -16.99 11.20 -13.08
C ILE A 37 -15.59 11.79 -13.23
N VAL A 38 -15.43 12.85 -14.04
CA VAL A 38 -14.14 13.53 -14.24
C VAL A 38 -13.61 14.09 -12.92
N ARG A 39 -14.48 14.71 -12.10
CA ARG A 39 -14.09 15.23 -10.79
C ARG A 39 -13.65 14.12 -9.83
N GLN A 40 -14.37 13.00 -9.80
CA GLN A 40 -14.00 11.83 -9.00
C GLN A 40 -12.65 11.26 -9.47
N GLN A 41 -12.45 11.10 -10.78
CA GLN A 41 -11.18 10.65 -11.34
C GLN A 41 -10.02 11.57 -10.97
N GLN A 42 -10.18 12.89 -11.11
CA GLN A 42 -9.17 13.87 -10.71
C GLN A 42 -8.84 13.78 -9.21
N SER A 43 -9.86 13.65 -8.35
CA SER A 43 -9.63 13.51 -6.90
C SER A 43 -8.89 12.21 -6.56
N ALA A 44 -9.21 11.10 -7.25
CA ALA A 44 -8.53 9.82 -7.08
C ALA A 44 -7.08 9.89 -7.58
N GLU A 45 -6.82 10.55 -8.71
CA GLU A 45 -5.47 10.76 -9.23
C GLU A 45 -4.60 11.58 -8.28
N VAL A 46 -5.15 12.66 -7.71
CA VAL A 46 -4.45 13.48 -6.72
C VAL A 46 -4.14 12.66 -5.46
N ALA A 47 -5.10 11.88 -4.96
CA ALA A 47 -4.91 11.01 -3.80
C ALA A 47 -3.84 9.93 -4.07
N LEU A 48 -3.88 9.28 -5.24
CA LEU A 48 -2.88 8.29 -5.66
C LEU A 48 -1.48 8.90 -5.77
N HIS A 49 -1.37 10.11 -6.31
CA HIS A 49 -0.09 10.80 -6.42
C HIS A 49 0.47 11.19 -5.05
N ALA A 50 -0.38 11.66 -4.12
CA ALA A 50 0.01 11.93 -2.75
C ALA A 50 0.51 10.66 -2.03
N LEU A 51 -0.22 9.54 -2.19
CA LEU A 51 0.14 8.25 -1.63
C LEU A 51 1.50 7.77 -2.16
N ARG A 52 1.74 7.87 -3.48
CA ARG A 52 3.04 7.53 -4.07
C ARG A 52 4.18 8.36 -3.50
N LYS A 53 3.99 9.68 -3.36
CA LYS A 53 5.01 10.55 -2.74
C LYS A 53 5.32 10.16 -1.31
N GLN A 54 4.29 9.84 -0.52
CA GLN A 54 4.47 9.37 0.85
C GLN A 54 5.24 8.05 0.89
N GLN A 55 4.90 7.09 0.01
CA GLN A 55 5.58 5.81 -0.09
C GLN A 55 7.05 5.98 -0.45
N THR A 56 7.38 6.82 -1.44
CA THR A 56 8.78 7.10 -1.81
C THR A 56 9.56 7.74 -0.64
N ALA A 57 8.97 8.70 0.06
CA ALA A 57 9.62 9.33 1.22
C ALA A 57 9.83 8.36 2.39
N GLN A 58 8.96 7.36 2.54
CA GLN A 58 9.10 6.32 3.54
C GLN A 58 10.22 5.33 3.15
N GLN A 59 10.27 4.90 1.89
CA GLN A 59 11.32 4.05 1.37
C GLN A 59 12.70 4.69 1.51
N GLN A 60 12.83 5.98 1.18
CA GLN A 60 14.09 6.73 1.38
C GLN A 60 14.52 6.74 2.85
N ARG A 61 13.59 6.93 3.79
CA ARG A 61 13.90 6.89 5.23
C ARG A 61 14.36 5.52 5.68
N GLN A 62 13.78 4.44 5.15
CA GLN A 62 14.21 3.08 5.48
C GLN A 62 15.61 2.78 4.93
N VAL A 63 15.91 3.19 3.69
CA VAL A 63 17.24 3.05 3.10
C VAL A 63 18.29 3.74 3.98
N LEU A 64 18.04 4.98 4.40
CA LEU A 64 18.94 5.69 5.32
C LEU A 64 19.12 4.98 6.66
N GLN A 65 18.05 4.42 7.23
CA GLN A 65 18.14 3.65 8.48
C GLN A 65 18.97 2.38 8.33
N LEU A 66 18.83 1.67 7.20
CA LEU A 66 19.63 0.48 6.90
C LEU A 66 21.09 0.84 6.66
N GLU A 67 21.38 1.91 5.91
CA GLU A 67 22.74 2.41 5.71
C GLU A 67 23.43 2.80 7.02
N GLN A 68 22.70 3.47 7.92
CA GLN A 68 23.19 3.81 9.26
C GLN A 68 23.50 2.55 10.08
N LEU A 69 22.61 1.56 10.07
CA LEU A 69 22.81 0.28 10.76
C LEU A 69 24.04 -0.46 10.20
N GLU A 70 24.18 -0.51 8.89
CA GLU A 70 25.34 -1.13 8.24
C GLU A 70 26.65 -0.40 8.57
N GLN A 71 26.62 0.93 8.64
CA GLN A 71 27.79 1.71 9.05
C GLN A 71 28.17 1.38 10.49
N GLN A 72 27.21 1.34 11.42
CA GLN A 72 27.46 0.94 12.80
C GLN A 72 28.05 -0.47 12.89
N PHE A 73 27.59 -1.39 12.05
CA PHE A 73 28.18 -2.73 11.99
C PHE A 73 29.60 -2.71 11.43
N ARG A 74 29.90 -1.91 10.40
CA ARG A 74 31.27 -1.72 9.89
C ARG A 74 32.20 -1.22 11.00
N ASP A 75 31.80 -0.15 11.68
CA ASP A 75 32.57 0.44 12.79
C ASP A 75 32.82 -0.60 13.89
N TYR A 76 31.80 -1.40 14.25
CA TYR A 76 31.96 -2.51 15.19
C TYR A 76 32.99 -3.56 14.72
N ARG A 77 33.00 -3.94 13.43
CA ARG A 77 33.97 -4.94 12.92
C ARG A 77 35.40 -4.46 13.02
N GLU A 78 35.61 -3.16 12.80
CA GLU A 78 36.92 -2.52 12.75
C GLU A 78 37.47 -2.18 14.14
N GLN A 79 36.61 -1.73 15.07
CA GLN A 79 37.02 -1.25 16.39
C GLN A 79 37.16 -2.35 17.45
N LEU A 80 36.47 -3.49 17.30
CA LEU A 80 36.49 -4.58 18.26
C LEU A 80 37.11 -5.84 17.66
N PRO A 81 38.41 -6.12 17.90
CA PRO A 81 39.07 -7.32 17.37
C PRO A 81 38.70 -8.60 18.14
N GLN A 82 38.28 -8.48 19.40
CA GLN A 82 37.81 -9.62 20.19
C GLN A 82 36.41 -10.03 19.73
N ARG A 83 36.30 -11.28 19.27
CA ARG A 83 35.04 -11.85 18.77
C ARG A 83 34.30 -12.55 19.90
N ILE A 84 33.03 -12.19 20.10
CA ILE A 84 32.15 -12.89 21.04
C ILE A 84 31.57 -14.12 20.33
N ILE A 85 31.56 -15.26 21.02
CA ILE A 85 30.91 -16.47 20.55
C ILE A 85 29.54 -16.59 21.19
N LEU A 86 28.52 -16.64 20.36
CA LEU A 86 27.12 -16.81 20.73
C LEU A 86 26.69 -18.27 20.47
N PRO A 87 25.81 -18.83 21.31
CA PRO A 87 25.19 -20.11 21.02
C PRO A 87 24.40 -20.04 19.70
N VAL A 88 24.53 -21.04 18.80
CA VAL A 88 23.71 -21.06 17.55
C VAL A 88 22.21 -21.05 17.85
N ALA A 89 21.80 -21.55 19.01
CA ALA A 89 20.46 -21.38 19.57
C ALA A 89 19.91 -19.95 19.47
N TRP A 90 20.75 -18.96 19.77
CA TRP A 90 20.39 -17.54 19.70
C TRP A 90 20.05 -17.14 18.26
N ARG A 91 20.88 -17.54 17.29
CA ARG A 91 20.65 -17.25 15.86
C ARG A 91 19.33 -17.85 15.39
N MET A 92 19.11 -19.12 15.72
CA MET A 92 17.90 -19.85 15.33
C MET A 92 16.62 -19.23 15.93
N GLN A 93 16.68 -18.67 17.14
CA GLN A 93 15.56 -17.93 17.72
C GLN A 93 15.27 -16.63 16.96
N HIS A 94 16.32 -15.90 16.58
CA HIS A 94 16.18 -14.67 15.79
C HIS A 94 15.64 -14.93 14.37
N ASP A 95 16.16 -15.94 13.68
CA ASP A 95 15.66 -16.33 12.35
C ASP A 95 14.17 -16.75 12.40
N ARG A 96 13.76 -17.42 13.48
CA ARG A 96 12.34 -17.78 13.67
C ARG A 96 11.44 -16.57 13.88
N ALA A 97 11.92 -15.53 14.55
CA ALA A 97 11.11 -14.33 14.81
C ALA A 97 10.72 -13.59 13.52
N THR A 98 11.48 -13.77 12.44
CA THR A 98 11.22 -13.12 11.14
C THR A 98 10.45 -13.98 10.16
N HIS A 99 10.44 -15.29 10.37
CA HIS A 99 9.48 -16.19 9.73
C HIS A 99 8.21 -16.28 10.57
N LEU A 100 7.20 -15.46 10.26
CA LEU A 100 5.83 -15.71 10.73
C LEU A 100 5.48 -17.18 10.44
N PRO A 101 5.08 -17.98 11.43
CA PRO A 101 4.70 -19.35 11.15
C PRO A 101 3.37 -19.31 10.38
N ALA A 102 3.44 -19.51 9.07
CA ALA A 102 2.35 -20.17 8.37
C ALA A 102 2.28 -21.60 8.93
N SER A 103 1.60 -21.76 10.06
CA SER A 103 1.14 -23.03 10.62
C SER A 103 2.12 -24.21 10.48
N SER A 104 3.16 -24.27 11.31
CA SER A 104 3.74 -25.55 11.71
C SER A 104 4.56 -25.42 12.99
N PRO A 105 4.27 -26.22 14.05
CA PRO A 105 5.14 -26.34 15.20
C PRO A 105 6.29 -27.26 14.82
N THR A 106 7.24 -26.78 14.03
CA THR A 106 8.49 -27.50 13.85
C THR A 106 9.26 -27.37 15.15
N ALA A 107 9.22 -28.45 15.95
CA ALA A 107 9.89 -28.58 17.25
C ALA A 107 11.25 -27.88 17.24
N ALA A 108 11.54 -27.13 18.31
CA ALA A 108 12.85 -26.56 18.52
C ALA A 108 13.92 -27.65 18.32
N PRO A 109 14.87 -27.52 17.37
CA PRO A 109 15.99 -28.43 17.34
C PRO A 109 16.64 -28.35 18.72
N ALA A 110 16.97 -29.51 19.29
CA ALA A 110 17.53 -29.61 20.63
C ALA A 110 18.68 -28.59 20.77
N LEU A 111 18.50 -27.61 21.66
CA LEU A 111 19.40 -26.48 21.87
C LEU A 111 20.84 -26.89 22.24
N ASN A 112 21.04 -28.17 22.57
CA ASN A 112 22.25 -28.72 23.17
C ASN A 112 23.24 -29.34 22.15
N GLN A 113 22.92 -29.36 20.85
CA GLN A 113 23.86 -29.79 19.79
C GLN A 113 24.22 -28.67 18.80
N ALA A 114 23.74 -27.46 19.06
CA ALA A 114 23.91 -26.33 18.15
C ALA A 114 25.31 -25.73 18.32
N GLY A 115 26.07 -25.65 17.22
CA GLY A 115 27.44 -25.12 17.22
C GLY A 115 27.58 -23.68 17.74
N ALA A 116 28.78 -23.13 17.64
CA ALA A 116 29.08 -21.74 17.95
C ALA A 116 28.82 -20.84 16.74
N THR A 117 28.21 -19.67 16.94
CA THR A 117 28.13 -18.59 15.94
C THR A 117 28.94 -17.41 16.46
N ASN A 118 29.77 -16.79 15.61
CA ASN A 118 30.47 -15.57 16.02
C ASN A 118 29.53 -14.35 15.97
N ASP A 119 29.90 -13.31 16.71
CA ASP A 119 29.23 -12.01 16.77
C ASP A 119 28.95 -11.40 15.39
N LEU A 120 29.88 -11.49 14.43
CA LEU A 120 29.67 -10.95 13.08
C LEU A 120 28.54 -11.67 12.33
N ALA A 121 28.47 -13.00 12.42
CA ALA A 121 27.37 -13.77 11.84
C ALA A 121 26.05 -13.46 12.55
N ALA A 122 26.07 -13.26 13.87
CA ALA A 122 24.92 -12.85 14.64
C ALA A 122 24.38 -11.47 14.25
N LEU A 123 25.27 -10.49 14.06
CA LEU A 123 24.91 -9.14 13.60
C LEU A 123 24.35 -9.17 12.18
N SER A 124 24.90 -9.99 11.29
CA SER A 124 24.37 -10.18 9.94
C SER A 124 22.94 -10.74 9.97
N THR A 125 22.68 -11.75 10.80
CA THR A 125 21.34 -12.29 11.04
C THR A 125 20.39 -11.20 11.54
N VAL A 126 20.78 -10.41 12.53
CA VAL A 126 19.93 -9.31 13.05
C VAL A 126 19.65 -8.26 11.98
N SER A 127 20.65 -7.91 11.16
CA SER A 127 20.48 -6.95 10.05
C SER A 127 19.41 -7.40 9.06
N LEU A 128 19.54 -8.64 8.56
CA LEU A 128 18.60 -9.22 7.60
C LEU A 128 17.19 -9.34 8.20
N ASN A 129 17.13 -9.69 9.47
CA ASN A 129 15.88 -9.79 10.20
C ASN A 129 15.21 -8.43 10.38
N TYR A 130 15.98 -7.39 10.71
CA TYR A 130 15.49 -6.03 10.83
C TYR A 130 14.95 -5.50 9.49
N ALA A 131 15.65 -5.74 8.38
CA ALA A 131 15.18 -5.38 7.04
C ALA A 131 13.86 -6.07 6.69
N SER A 132 13.70 -7.35 7.07
CA SER A 132 12.45 -8.10 6.89
C SER A 132 11.32 -7.51 7.74
N CYS A 133 11.56 -7.19 9.00
CA CYS A 133 10.55 -6.55 9.86
C CYS A 133 10.11 -5.18 9.32
N LEU A 134 11.03 -4.39 8.78
CA LEU A 134 10.70 -3.09 8.16
C LEU A 134 9.77 -3.26 6.95
N SER A 135 10.02 -4.26 6.09
CA SER A 135 9.19 -4.50 4.91
C SER A 135 7.79 -4.99 5.28
N TRP A 136 7.66 -5.86 6.29
CA TRP A 136 6.36 -6.28 6.81
C TRP A 136 5.57 -5.12 7.41
N ARG A 137 6.25 -4.23 8.15
CA ARG A 137 5.63 -3.01 8.69
C ARG A 137 5.11 -2.11 7.56
N GLU A 138 5.88 -1.91 6.49
CA GLU A 138 5.43 -1.12 5.34
C GLU A 138 4.21 -1.74 4.65
N ALA A 139 4.19 -3.06 4.47
CA ALA A 139 3.05 -3.75 3.89
C ALA A 139 1.78 -3.56 4.74
N LEU A 140 1.90 -3.65 6.08
CA LEU A 140 0.79 -3.43 7.00
C LEU A 140 0.30 -1.97 6.97
N GLU A 141 1.22 -1.01 7.03
CA GLU A 141 0.89 0.42 6.95
C GLU A 141 0.20 0.76 5.61
N GLY A 142 0.70 0.21 4.51
CA GLY A 142 0.08 0.36 3.19
C GLY A 142 -1.33 -0.23 3.14
N TRP A 143 -1.55 -1.41 3.73
CA TRP A 143 -2.88 -2.01 3.84
C TRP A 143 -3.82 -1.16 4.70
N GLN A 144 -3.36 -0.63 5.83
CA GLN A 144 -4.16 0.25 6.70
C GLN A 144 -4.56 1.54 5.97
N GLN A 145 -3.65 2.15 5.22
CA GLN A 145 -3.92 3.33 4.41
C GLN A 145 -4.96 3.06 3.33
N TRP A 146 -4.81 1.95 2.59
CA TRP A 146 -5.81 1.52 1.62
C TRP A 146 -7.18 1.29 2.27
N TYR A 147 -7.23 0.58 3.39
CA TYR A 147 -8.46 0.28 4.11
C TYR A 147 -9.18 1.56 4.56
N ALA A 148 -8.45 2.55 5.08
CA ALA A 148 -9.01 3.85 5.45
C ALA A 148 -9.65 4.57 4.26
N ILE A 149 -9.07 4.48 3.05
CA ILE A 149 -9.60 5.11 1.84
C ILE A 149 -10.90 4.44 1.37
N VAL A 150 -10.98 3.10 1.44
CA VAL A 150 -12.16 2.36 0.97
C VAL A 150 -13.28 2.27 2.00
N SER A 151 -12.98 2.37 3.29
CA SER A 151 -13.98 2.32 4.39
C SER A 151 -14.66 3.66 4.67
N THR A 152 -14.14 4.76 4.11
CA THR A 152 -14.72 6.11 4.23
C THR A 152 -15.56 6.53 3.02
N GLN A 153 -15.70 5.63 2.03
CA GLN A 153 -16.63 5.75 0.89
C GLN A 153 -17.95 5.02 1.18
#